data_AF-A0A7W2AB90-F1
#
_entry.id   AF-A0A7W2AB90-F1
#
_cell.length_a   1.000
_cell.length_b   1.000
_cell.length_c   1.000
_cell.angle_alpha   90.00
_cell.angle_beta   90.00
_cell.angle_gamma   90.00
#
_symmetry.space_group_name_H-M   'P 1'
#
loop_
_entity.id
_entity.type
_entity.pdbx_description
1 polymer ?
#
loop_
_entity_poly.entity_id
_entity_poly.type
_entity_poly.pdbx_seq_one_letter_code
_entity_poly.pdbx_strand_id
1 'polypeptide(L)'
;MTLSVNIVRNVTAIGVLTFSLCAQAGISEKDALGTLTATIGDMQYEGITLTAKGERSASASYMDFGVTNMAIVKLQSHDPDADSVMHNVVTLEMPLSHSGTLSSHFGADVSYWPEGMGKPFYVSDEKDTSAVKFEFESIELEGNAHARGSFEAEVCRKDGMFAEADRSDCMIIKGYFDTGLVSEAAL
;
A
#
# COMPACT_ATOMS: atom_id res chain seq x y z
N MET A 1 -56.98 -61.78 4.29
CA MET A 1 -58.21 -61.01 3.98
C MET A 1 -58.61 -60.31 5.27
N THR A 2 -58.76 -58.99 5.35
CA THR A 2 -58.86 -57.95 4.28
C THR A 2 -58.17 -56.65 4.74
N LEU A 3 -57.78 -55.76 3.81
CA LEU A 3 -57.11 -54.48 4.13
C LEU A 3 -58.09 -53.42 4.68
N SER A 4 -57.56 -52.43 5.41
CA SER A 4 -58.06 -51.03 5.46
C SER A 4 -56.94 -50.07 5.90
N VAL A 5 -57.05 -48.80 5.52
CA VAL A 5 -55.99 -47.75 5.54
C VAL A 5 -56.68 -46.37 5.67
N ASN A 6 -56.09 -45.27 6.15
CA ASN A 6 -54.69 -45.01 6.56
C ASN A 6 -54.64 -44.49 8.04
N ILE A 7 -54.07 -43.37 8.51
CA ILE A 7 -53.42 -42.17 7.95
C ILE A 7 -52.17 -41.85 8.80
N VAL A 8 -51.00 -41.69 8.16
CA VAL A 8 -49.78 -41.14 8.81
C VAL A 8 -49.70 -39.64 8.54
N ARG A 9 -49.45 -38.83 9.58
CA ARG A 9 -49.43 -37.36 9.48
C ARG A 9 -47.99 -36.84 9.45
N ASN A 10 -47.50 -36.51 8.26
CA ASN A 10 -46.16 -35.94 8.06
C ASN A 10 -46.00 -34.62 8.83
N VAL A 11 -44.85 -34.44 9.50
CA VAL A 11 -44.41 -33.17 10.08
C VAL A 11 -43.03 -32.86 9.50
N THR A 12 -42.99 -32.01 8.48
CA THR A 12 -41.75 -31.59 7.83
C THR A 12 -41.06 -30.52 8.67
N ALA A 13 -40.01 -30.90 9.40
CA ALA A 13 -39.15 -29.95 10.11
C ALA A 13 -38.20 -29.27 9.11
N ILE A 14 -38.41 -27.98 8.84
CA ILE A 14 -37.53 -27.18 7.98
C ILE A 14 -36.34 -26.70 8.82
N GLY A 15 -35.13 -27.11 8.44
CA GLY A 15 -33.90 -26.63 9.07
C GLY A 15 -33.52 -25.23 8.61
N VAL A 16 -33.22 -24.34 9.55
CA VAL A 16 -32.67 -23.01 9.27
C VAL A 16 -31.16 -23.05 9.47
N LEU A 17 -30.43 -23.14 8.35
CA LEU A 17 -28.97 -23.00 8.34
C LEU A 17 -28.63 -21.50 8.30
N THR A 18 -28.44 -20.91 9.48
CA THR A 18 -28.01 -19.51 9.61
C THR A 18 -26.54 -19.37 9.18
N PHE A 19 -26.31 -19.14 7.90
CA PHE A 19 -25.01 -18.70 7.40
C PHE A 19 -24.72 -17.29 7.92
N SER A 20 -23.87 -17.19 8.95
CA SER A 20 -23.28 -15.91 9.35
C SER A 20 -22.35 -15.42 8.24
N LEU A 21 -22.80 -14.42 7.47
CA LEU A 21 -21.91 -13.64 6.63
C LEU A 21 -21.00 -12.80 7.53
N CYS A 22 -19.78 -13.29 7.78
CA CYS A 22 -18.69 -12.41 8.18
C CYS A 22 -18.42 -11.46 7.01
N ALA A 23 -18.84 -10.20 7.15
CA ALA A 23 -18.53 -9.16 6.18
C ALA A 23 -17.02 -8.87 6.23
N GLN A 24 -16.27 -9.51 5.32
CA GLN A 24 -14.86 -9.24 5.11
C GLN A 24 -14.73 -7.81 4.55
N ALA A 25 -13.99 -6.95 5.24
CA ALA A 25 -13.73 -5.58 4.81
C ALA A 25 -12.61 -5.54 3.75
N GLY A 26 -12.77 -6.34 2.68
CA GLY A 26 -11.83 -6.43 1.58
C GLY A 26 -11.70 -5.12 0.83
N ILE A 27 -10.49 -4.82 0.36
CA ILE A 27 -10.20 -3.63 -0.42
C ILE A 27 -10.80 -3.81 -1.82
N SER A 28 -11.56 -2.83 -2.30
CA SER A 28 -12.16 -2.91 -3.64
C SER A 28 -11.25 -2.28 -4.69
N GLU A 29 -11.08 -2.96 -5.83
CA GLU A 29 -10.44 -2.41 -7.04
C GLU A 29 -11.00 -1.03 -7.45
N LYS A 30 -12.28 -0.76 -7.15
CA LYS A 30 -12.95 0.53 -7.37
C LYS A 30 -12.46 1.68 -6.48
N ASP A 31 -11.62 1.37 -5.52
CA ASP A 31 -11.09 2.30 -4.52
C ASP A 31 -9.59 2.54 -4.73
N ALA A 32 -8.98 1.89 -5.73
CA ALA A 32 -7.59 2.05 -6.09
C ALA A 32 -7.34 3.33 -6.90
N LEU A 33 -6.21 3.99 -6.64
CA LEU A 33 -5.64 5.06 -7.48
C LEU A 33 -4.62 4.53 -8.48
N GLY A 34 -4.11 3.32 -8.26
CA GLY A 34 -3.02 2.74 -9.03
C GLY A 34 -2.43 1.49 -8.40
N THR A 35 -1.31 1.04 -8.96
CA THR A 35 -0.59 -0.17 -8.55
C THR A 35 0.88 0.12 -8.23
N LEU A 36 1.46 -0.76 -7.42
CA LEU A 36 2.90 -0.91 -7.23
C LEU A 36 3.22 -2.40 -7.27
N THR A 37 4.15 -2.81 -8.13
CA THR A 37 4.67 -4.18 -8.18
C THR A 37 6.16 -4.15 -7.86
N ALA A 38 6.65 -5.13 -7.09
CA ALA A 38 8.03 -5.16 -6.65
C ALA A 38 8.57 -6.59 -6.44
N THR A 39 9.89 -6.72 -6.44
CA THR A 39 10.62 -7.82 -5.83
C THR A 39 11.21 -7.33 -4.51
N ILE A 40 10.95 -8.04 -3.42
CA ILE A 40 11.41 -7.74 -2.05
C ILE A 40 12.30 -8.91 -1.60
N GLY A 41 13.61 -8.76 -1.74
CA GLY A 41 14.54 -9.89 -1.61
C GLY A 41 14.27 -10.95 -2.69
N ASP A 42 13.78 -12.13 -2.30
CA ASP A 42 13.31 -13.20 -3.19
C ASP A 42 11.77 -13.24 -3.35
N MET A 43 11.02 -12.40 -2.62
CA MET A 43 9.56 -12.39 -2.65
C MET A 43 9.02 -11.47 -3.76
N GLN A 44 7.93 -11.87 -4.41
CA GLN A 44 7.17 -10.98 -5.29
C GLN A 44 6.08 -10.26 -4.49
N TYR A 45 5.86 -8.99 -4.81
CA TYR A 45 4.87 -8.11 -4.21
C TYR A 45 4.01 -7.47 -5.29
N GLU A 46 2.70 -7.52 -5.10
CA GLU A 46 1.71 -6.80 -5.90
C GLU A 46 0.75 -6.09 -4.94
N GLY A 47 0.59 -4.78 -5.07
CA GLY A 47 -0.24 -4.00 -4.16
C GLY A 47 -0.80 -2.73 -4.81
N ILE A 48 -1.78 -2.12 -4.15
CA ILE A 48 -2.57 -1.00 -4.67
C ILE A 48 -2.46 0.25 -3.79
N THR A 49 -2.42 1.41 -4.44
CA THR A 49 -2.62 2.70 -3.78
C THR A 49 -4.11 3.02 -3.72
N LEU A 50 -4.58 3.75 -2.71
CA LEU A 50 -5.99 3.89 -2.37
C LEU A 50 -6.45 5.34 -2.33
N THR A 51 -7.69 5.58 -2.77
CA THR A 51 -8.32 6.90 -2.74
C THR A 51 -8.85 7.23 -1.34
N ALA A 52 -8.97 8.52 -1.04
CA ALA A 52 -9.53 9.00 0.22
C ALA A 52 -11.01 8.60 0.36
N LYS A 53 -11.38 8.02 1.50
CA LYS A 53 -12.78 7.63 1.79
C LYS A 53 -13.11 7.79 3.28
N GLY A 54 -14.14 8.60 3.56
CA GLY A 54 -14.56 8.87 4.93
C GLY A 54 -13.45 9.57 5.71
N GLU A 55 -13.04 8.98 6.82
CA GLU A 55 -11.96 9.51 7.69
C GLU A 55 -10.55 9.06 7.25
N ARG A 56 -10.40 8.42 6.09
CA ARG A 56 -9.10 8.00 5.54
C ARG A 56 -8.58 8.98 4.48
N SER A 57 -7.36 9.47 4.69
CA SER A 57 -6.53 10.09 3.64
C SER A 57 -6.33 9.14 2.45
N ALA A 58 -6.03 9.70 1.27
CA ALA A 58 -5.52 8.91 0.15
C ALA A 58 -4.13 8.35 0.50
N SER A 59 -3.83 7.13 0.02
CA SER A 59 -2.51 6.51 0.21
C SER A 59 -1.52 6.85 -0.91
N ALA A 60 -1.97 7.48 -2.00
CA ALA A 60 -1.12 8.16 -2.97
C ALA A 60 -1.41 9.66 -2.95
N SER A 61 -0.48 10.45 -2.42
CA SER A 61 -0.65 11.88 -2.19
C SER A 61 0.54 12.71 -2.67
N TYR A 62 0.34 14.03 -2.76
CA TYR A 62 1.43 14.99 -2.88
C TYR A 62 1.17 16.27 -2.08
N MET A 63 2.22 16.81 -1.47
CA MET A 63 2.22 18.15 -0.87
C MET A 63 3.09 19.07 -1.72
N ASP A 64 2.51 20.18 -2.20
CA ASP A 64 3.19 21.21 -2.97
C ASP A 64 3.65 22.38 -2.08
N PHE A 65 4.92 22.76 -2.23
CA PHE A 65 5.55 23.92 -1.64
C PHE A 65 5.87 24.96 -2.74
N GLY A 66 4.86 25.50 -3.41
CA GLY A 66 5.00 26.40 -4.57
C GLY A 66 5.82 27.69 -4.35
N VAL A 67 6.22 28.03 -3.12
CA VAL A 67 7.21 29.09 -2.84
C VAL A 67 8.67 28.67 -3.09
N THR A 68 8.95 27.37 -3.19
CA THR A 68 10.26 26.77 -3.45
C THR A 68 10.32 25.94 -4.74
N ASN A 69 9.22 25.82 -5.49
CA ASN A 69 9.08 24.92 -6.65
C ASN A 69 9.37 23.44 -6.31
N MET A 70 9.06 23.03 -5.08
CA MET A 70 9.26 21.68 -4.56
C MET A 70 7.92 21.03 -4.22
N ALA A 71 7.86 19.71 -4.37
CA ALA A 71 6.79 18.90 -3.84
C ALA A 71 7.36 17.65 -3.14
N ILE A 72 6.57 17.04 -2.27
CA ILE A 72 6.83 15.71 -1.73
C ILE A 72 5.69 14.82 -2.19
N VAL A 73 5.99 13.79 -3.00
CA VAL A 73 5.03 12.75 -3.37
C VAL A 73 5.18 11.58 -2.40
N LYS A 74 4.07 11.07 -1.88
CA LYS A 74 4.05 9.92 -0.97
C LYS A 74 3.16 8.84 -1.56
N LEU A 75 3.71 7.64 -1.69
CA LEU A 75 2.96 6.46 -2.13
C LEU A 75 3.03 5.40 -1.04
N GLN A 76 1.88 4.98 -0.56
CA GLN A 76 1.72 3.81 0.32
C GLN A 76 0.87 2.79 -0.43
N SER A 77 1.52 1.71 -0.86
CA SER A 77 0.91 0.56 -1.50
C SER A 77 0.53 -0.46 -0.44
N HIS A 78 -0.66 -1.04 -0.59
CA HIS A 78 -1.22 -2.04 0.30
C HIS A 78 -1.47 -3.34 -0.45
N ASP A 79 -1.10 -4.47 0.16
CA ASP A 79 -1.50 -5.81 -0.26
C ASP A 79 -3.05 -5.94 -0.18
N PRO A 80 -3.74 -6.28 -1.30
CA PRO A 80 -5.20 -6.43 -1.32
C PRO A 80 -5.70 -7.73 -0.67
N ASP A 81 -4.86 -8.76 -0.56
CA ASP A 81 -5.18 -10.09 -0.04
C ASP A 81 -4.80 -10.27 1.45
N ALA A 82 -4.10 -9.31 2.05
CA ALA A 82 -3.71 -9.34 3.46
C ALA A 82 -4.89 -9.18 4.45
N ASP A 83 -4.79 -9.84 5.61
CA ASP A 83 -5.77 -9.78 6.72
C ASP A 83 -6.06 -8.36 7.26
N SER A 84 -5.22 -7.37 6.91
CA SER A 84 -5.33 -5.98 7.32
C SER A 84 -4.65 -5.08 6.29
N VAL A 85 -5.29 -3.95 5.95
CA VAL A 85 -4.72 -2.91 5.06
C VAL A 85 -3.39 -2.33 5.57
N MET A 86 -3.03 -2.55 6.84
CA MET A 86 -1.74 -2.12 7.39
C MET A 86 -0.66 -3.22 7.42
N HIS A 87 -0.95 -4.44 6.95
CA HIS A 87 0.04 -5.52 6.79
C HIS A 87 0.54 -5.56 5.34
N ASN A 88 1.75 -6.07 5.15
CA ASN A 88 2.44 -6.17 3.87
C ASN A 88 2.33 -4.86 3.05
N VAL A 89 2.84 -3.76 3.63
CA VAL A 89 2.75 -2.41 3.05
C VAL A 89 4.11 -1.93 2.56
N VAL A 90 4.19 -1.42 1.34
CA VAL A 90 5.36 -0.72 0.77
C VAL A 90 5.08 0.79 0.75
N THR A 91 5.96 1.60 1.34
CA THR A 91 5.86 3.07 1.34
C THR A 91 7.07 3.69 0.64
N LEU A 92 6.83 4.73 -0.18
CA LEU A 92 7.80 5.52 -0.92
C LEU A 92 7.56 7.00 -0.58
N GLU A 93 8.58 7.74 -0.14
CA GLU A 93 8.53 9.21 -0.03
C GLU A 93 9.57 9.85 -0.97
N MET A 94 9.09 10.68 -1.89
CA MET A 94 9.85 11.21 -3.02
C MET A 94 9.81 12.75 -2.99
N PRO A 95 10.77 13.42 -2.33
CA PRO A 95 10.95 14.87 -2.42
C PRO A 95 11.55 15.24 -3.79
N LEU A 96 10.87 16.12 -4.52
CA LEU A 96 11.19 16.44 -5.92
C LEU A 96 10.87 17.88 -6.31
N SER A 97 11.48 18.37 -7.38
CA SER A 97 11.10 19.62 -8.04
C SER A 97 9.82 19.44 -8.86
N HIS A 98 9.14 20.53 -9.21
CA HIS A 98 8.03 20.49 -10.18
C HIS A 98 8.43 19.95 -11.56
N SER A 99 9.73 19.85 -11.88
CA SER A 99 10.25 19.19 -13.09
C SER A 99 10.47 17.69 -12.93
N GLY A 100 9.90 17.06 -11.89
CA GLY A 100 10.04 15.62 -11.63
C GLY A 100 11.44 15.18 -11.21
N THR A 101 12.31 16.11 -10.83
CA THR A 101 13.71 15.81 -10.47
C THR A 101 13.83 15.63 -8.97
N LEU A 102 14.33 14.47 -8.50
CA LEU A 102 14.57 14.24 -7.06
C LEU A 102 15.40 15.38 -6.45
N SER A 103 15.00 15.83 -5.26
CA SER A 103 15.71 16.88 -4.55
C SER A 103 16.94 16.33 -3.83
N SER A 104 18.14 16.77 -4.21
CA SER A 104 19.38 16.43 -3.50
C SER A 104 19.48 17.01 -2.07
N HIS A 105 18.46 17.72 -1.58
CA HIS A 105 18.45 18.39 -0.28
C HIS A 105 17.61 17.64 0.78
N PHE A 106 16.82 16.64 0.37
CA PHE A 106 16.02 15.80 1.25
C PHE A 106 16.18 14.36 0.77
N GLY A 107 16.45 13.42 1.68
CA GLY A 107 16.50 12.01 1.32
C GLY A 107 15.13 11.54 0.81
N ALA A 108 15.12 10.75 -0.26
CA ALA A 108 13.95 9.97 -0.63
C ALA A 108 13.97 8.65 0.16
N ASP A 109 12.82 8.20 0.66
CA ASP A 109 12.72 6.99 1.50
C ASP A 109 11.95 5.87 0.79
N VAL A 110 12.34 4.63 1.10
CA VAL A 110 11.60 3.41 0.83
C VAL A 110 11.53 2.60 2.13
N SER A 111 10.32 2.25 2.56
CA SER A 111 10.11 1.39 3.72
C SER A 111 9.09 0.28 3.47
N TYR A 112 9.31 -0.86 4.12
CA TYR A 112 8.51 -2.07 3.96
C TYR A 112 8.07 -2.63 5.32
N TRP A 113 6.77 -2.89 5.44
CA TRP A 113 6.07 -3.16 6.70
C TRP A 113 5.34 -4.51 6.62
N PRO A 114 6.05 -5.66 6.74
CA PRO A 114 5.48 -6.99 6.52
C PRO A 114 4.33 -7.30 7.48
N GLU A 115 4.53 -7.09 8.78
CA GLU A 115 3.51 -7.29 9.81
C GLU A 115 2.85 -5.97 10.29
N GLY A 116 3.09 -4.87 9.59
CA GLY A 116 2.51 -3.56 9.90
C GLY A 116 3.08 -2.83 11.12
N MET A 117 2.30 -1.89 11.66
CA MET A 117 2.76 -0.97 12.71
C MET A 117 3.03 -1.66 14.06
N GLY A 118 4.12 -1.26 14.72
CA GLY A 118 4.53 -1.81 16.02
C GLY A 118 5.24 -3.16 15.94
N LYS A 119 5.56 -3.63 14.74
CA LYS A 119 6.37 -4.80 14.45
C LYS A 119 7.71 -4.38 13.81
N PRO A 120 8.68 -5.30 13.69
CA PRO A 120 9.87 -5.05 12.89
C PRO A 120 9.52 -4.73 11.44
N PHE A 121 10.23 -3.78 10.87
CA PHE A 121 10.03 -3.25 9.52
C PHE A 121 11.37 -2.99 8.87
N TYR A 122 11.38 -2.67 7.58
CA TYR A 122 12.60 -2.38 6.81
C TYR A 122 12.56 -0.94 6.31
N VAL A 123 13.70 -0.25 6.35
CA VAL A 123 13.85 1.14 5.90
C VAL A 123 15.13 1.32 5.09
N SER A 124 15.10 2.24 4.13
CA SER A 124 16.32 2.75 3.50
C SER A 124 17.17 3.57 4.48
N ASP A 125 18.44 3.80 4.13
CA ASP A 125 19.34 4.57 4.96
C ASP A 125 19.13 6.09 4.81
N GLU A 126 18.48 6.71 5.79
CA GLU A 126 18.36 8.17 5.93
C GLU A 126 19.72 8.91 5.81
N LYS A 127 20.85 8.23 6.08
CA LYS A 127 22.21 8.78 6.07
C LYS A 127 22.95 8.54 4.73
N ASP A 128 22.42 7.71 3.82
CA ASP A 128 23.00 7.43 2.50
C ASP A 128 21.96 7.62 1.40
N THR A 129 21.95 8.82 0.81
CA THR A 129 21.05 9.18 -0.30
C THR A 129 21.36 8.46 -1.62
N SER A 130 22.34 7.53 -1.65
CA SER A 130 22.58 6.61 -2.78
C SER A 130 21.99 5.21 -2.56
N ALA A 131 21.52 4.90 -1.35
CA ALA A 131 20.81 3.68 -1.01
C ALA A 131 19.40 3.59 -1.61
N VAL A 132 18.90 4.67 -2.23
CA VAL A 132 17.59 4.78 -2.88
C VAL A 132 17.73 5.44 -4.26
N LYS A 133 17.05 4.87 -5.25
CA LYS A 133 16.98 5.38 -6.63
C LYS A 133 15.50 5.38 -7.08
N PHE A 134 15.08 6.45 -7.74
CA PHE A 134 13.82 6.52 -8.48
C PHE A 134 14.09 6.99 -9.91
N GLU A 135 13.44 6.35 -10.88
CA GLU A 135 13.44 6.77 -12.28
C GLU A 135 11.99 7.03 -12.72
N PHE A 136 11.63 8.30 -12.91
CA PHE A 136 10.29 8.68 -13.35
C PHE A 136 10.14 8.57 -14.87
N GLU A 137 9.11 7.84 -15.32
CA GLU A 137 8.67 7.84 -16.72
C GLU A 137 7.77 9.05 -17.00
N SER A 138 6.89 9.38 -16.05
CA SER A 138 6.04 10.57 -16.10
C SER A 138 5.61 10.99 -14.69
N ILE A 139 5.55 12.29 -14.43
CA ILE A 139 4.98 12.85 -13.21
C ILE A 139 4.26 14.16 -13.53
N GLU A 140 3.01 14.25 -13.08
CA GLU A 140 2.12 15.40 -13.27
C GLU A 140 1.53 15.76 -11.90
N LEU A 141 1.65 17.03 -11.48
CA LEU A 141 1.19 17.53 -10.17
C LEU A 141 0.04 18.55 -10.28
N GLU A 142 -0.52 18.71 -11.48
CA GLU A 142 -1.64 19.61 -11.77
C GLU A 142 -2.78 18.84 -12.46
N GLY A 143 -4.03 19.21 -12.17
CA GLY A 143 -5.20 18.60 -12.80
C GLY A 143 -5.37 17.12 -12.44
N ASN A 144 -5.13 16.23 -13.41
CA ASN A 144 -5.21 14.78 -13.21
C ASN A 144 -3.87 14.25 -12.66
N ALA A 145 -3.47 14.71 -11.48
CA ALA A 145 -2.16 14.44 -10.91
C ALA A 145 -1.85 12.93 -10.84
N HIS A 146 -0.63 12.55 -11.24
CA HIS A 146 -0.26 11.17 -11.55
C HIS A 146 1.27 10.98 -11.48
N ALA A 147 1.74 9.78 -11.09
CA ALA A 147 3.14 9.38 -11.18
C ALA A 147 3.28 7.96 -11.74
N ARG A 148 4.22 7.78 -12.69
CA ARG A 148 4.69 6.48 -13.19
C ARG A 148 6.21 6.45 -13.17
N GLY A 149 6.78 5.34 -12.72
CA GLY A 149 8.23 5.16 -12.69
C GLY A 149 8.67 3.83 -12.09
N SER A 150 9.98 3.70 -11.91
CA SER A 150 10.61 2.58 -11.22
C SER A 150 11.38 3.05 -9.98
N PHE A 151 11.69 2.11 -9.10
CA PHE A 151 12.52 2.35 -7.92
C PHE A 151 13.42 1.15 -7.60
N GLU A 152 14.55 1.42 -6.97
CA GLU A 152 15.46 0.42 -6.38
C GLU A 152 16.04 0.99 -5.09
N ALA A 153 15.97 0.23 -3.99
CA ALA A 153 16.55 0.59 -2.71
C ALA A 153 17.14 -0.61 -1.97
N GLU A 154 18.20 -0.39 -1.20
CA GLU A 154 18.59 -1.30 -0.12
C GLU A 154 17.84 -0.89 1.15
N VAL A 155 17.08 -1.82 1.74
CA VAL A 155 16.31 -1.60 2.96
C VAL A 155 16.77 -2.56 4.06
N CYS A 156 17.04 -2.01 5.24
CA CYS A 156 17.60 -2.74 6.39
C CYS A 156 16.58 -2.85 7.53
N ARG A 157 16.60 -3.97 8.25
CA ARG A 157 15.65 -4.32 9.30
C ARG A 157 15.79 -3.38 10.50
N LYS A 158 14.65 -3.02 11.10
CA LYS A 158 14.55 -2.13 12.26
C LYS A 158 13.49 -2.65 13.22
N ASP A 159 13.90 -3.01 14.44
CA ASP A 159 13.03 -3.64 15.45
C ASP A 159 11.90 -2.72 16.00
N GLY A 160 12.01 -1.42 15.77
CA GLY A 160 11.02 -0.43 16.20
C GLY A 160 11.46 1.00 15.86
N MET A 161 10.53 1.96 15.93
CA MET A 161 10.74 3.33 15.44
C MET A 161 12.04 4.01 15.94
N PHE A 162 12.43 3.73 17.19
CA PHE A 162 13.60 4.31 17.86
C PHE A 162 14.86 3.42 17.85
N ALA A 163 14.84 2.29 17.16
CA ALA A 163 16.03 1.47 16.92
C ALA A 163 16.87 2.05 15.76
N GLU A 164 18.17 1.79 15.77
CA GLU A 164 18.99 1.90 14.55
C GLU A 164 18.64 0.73 13.61
N ALA A 165 18.92 0.88 12.31
CA ALA A 165 18.73 -0.19 11.33
C ALA A 165 19.89 -1.20 11.37
N ASP A 166 19.57 -2.49 11.39
CA ASP A 166 20.53 -3.60 11.42
C ASP A 166 21.15 -3.80 10.04
N ARG A 167 22.43 -3.43 9.90
CA ARG A 167 23.20 -3.56 8.65
C ARG A 167 23.68 -4.99 8.35
N SER A 168 23.21 -5.98 9.11
CA SER A 168 23.40 -7.41 8.81
C SER A 168 22.12 -8.12 8.33
N ASP A 169 20.96 -7.45 8.38
CA ASP A 169 19.66 -7.92 7.88
C ASP A 169 19.10 -6.84 6.93
N CYS A 170 19.65 -6.81 5.71
CA CYS A 170 19.24 -5.90 4.64
C CYS A 170 18.90 -6.68 3.37
N MET A 171 17.99 -6.14 2.57
CA MET A 171 17.58 -6.71 1.29
C MET A 171 17.32 -5.61 0.25
N ILE A 172 17.45 -5.97 -1.02
CA ILE A 172 17.05 -5.09 -2.12
C ILE A 172 15.54 -5.18 -2.30
N ILE A 173 14.88 -4.03 -2.32
CA ILE A 173 13.53 -3.86 -2.88
C ILE A 173 13.66 -3.09 -4.19
N LYS A 174 12.98 -3.57 -5.24
CA LYS A 174 12.93 -2.89 -6.54
C LYS A 174 11.59 -3.12 -7.21
N GLY A 175 11.08 -2.15 -7.94
CA GLY A 175 9.74 -2.24 -8.49
C GLY A 175 9.33 -1.10 -9.40
N TYR A 176 8.05 -1.11 -9.77
CA TYR A 176 7.40 -0.13 -10.63
C TYR A 176 6.12 0.36 -9.95
N PHE A 177 5.79 1.63 -10.14
CA PHE A 177 4.54 2.23 -9.69
C PHE A 177 3.84 2.95 -10.85
N ASP A 178 2.51 2.90 -10.84
CA ASP A 178 1.64 3.53 -11.84
C ASP A 178 0.35 3.97 -11.14
N THR A 179 0.24 5.26 -10.79
CA THR A 179 -0.79 5.74 -9.86
C THR A 179 -1.19 7.20 -10.06
N GLY A 180 -2.50 7.46 -9.95
CA GLY A 180 -3.01 8.79 -9.65
C GLY A 180 -2.54 9.30 -8.27
N LEU A 181 -2.52 10.61 -8.09
CA LEU A 181 -2.14 11.31 -6.88
C LEU A 181 -3.26 12.23 -6.40
N VAL A 182 -3.40 12.41 -5.09
CA VAL A 182 -4.32 13.40 -4.48
C VAL A 182 -3.52 14.50 -3.78
N SER A 183 -3.88 15.76 -3.99
CA SER A 183 -3.22 16.87 -3.28
C SER A 183 -3.58 16.84 -1.80
N GLU A 184 -2.58 16.87 -0.91
CA GLU A 184 -2.80 16.96 0.55
C GLU A 184 -3.50 18.27 0.96
N ALA A 185 -3.50 19.30 0.08
CA ALA A 185 -4.26 20.54 0.27
C ALA A 185 -5.76 20.42 -0.10
N ALA A 186 -6.21 19.25 -0.55
CA ALA A 186 -7.59 18.95 -0.92
C ALA A 186 -8.22 17.80 -0.09
N LEU A 187 -7.54 17.38 0.98
CA LEU A 187 -7.99 16.39 1.97
C LEU A 187 -8.56 17.06 3.23
#